data_AF-A0A9E0TDB7-F1
#
_entry.id   AF-A0A9E0TDB7-F1
#
_cell.length_a   1.000
_cell.length_b   1.000
_cell.length_c   1.000
_cell.angle_alpha   90.00
_cell.angle_beta   90.00
_cell.angle_gamma   90.00
#
_symmetry.space_group_name_H-M   'P 1'
#
loop_
_entity.id
_entity.type
_entity.pdbx_description
1 polymer ?
#
loop_
_entity_poly.entity_id
_entity_poly.type
_entity_poly.pdbx_seq_one_letter_code
_entity_poly.pdbx_strand_id
1 'polypeptide(L)'
;MIFPKNLKPVAAAVAAVVWAAAGHAGETVEVGNDVKLDWKLTGTYTAAQRMKSADPVLAKNAGANDGDNNFGKNAMTANRLSALWESRLYKGDSGFVLSASTFYDDVYHRSNDNDGKYGNPNKPPAFNEFTEQAKRYHGGYSRILDAYAYSSFRLGDESRATVRVGRHVVNWGESVFFPNMSMAQGPFDGTKTGIPGTETKDSVLPEDQISASIEMSPRWTLLGHAQFGFHPTIAPAPGSFLNTSDGIGPGGNCLSPWMVVPALGFNGCSFGARKGDIKPGKTGQWGVGTRFRVTDATEVGGYYLNYNDRTPLPEINVFTPGPIKGSALGSGSYQVRYFDNIKLLGGTVSTTFGEVSAYAEYTYREGAPVLVDAIIDPAKKTTIATPTRGNMS
;
A
#
# COMPACT_ATOMS: atom_id res chain seq x y z
N MET A 1 4.23 20.27 18.15
CA MET A 1 3.03 19.46 18.40
C MET A 1 3.04 19.01 19.86
N ILE A 2 2.06 19.40 20.70
CA ILE A 2 1.91 18.82 22.04
C ILE A 2 1.20 17.49 21.82
N PHE A 3 1.95 16.38 21.80
CA PHE A 3 1.32 15.06 21.84
C PHE A 3 0.55 14.96 23.18
N PRO A 4 -0.78 14.73 23.17
CA PRO A 4 -1.48 14.45 24.41
C PRO A 4 -0.91 13.16 25.01
N LYS A 5 -0.40 13.26 26.24
CA LYS A 5 0.38 12.23 26.94
C LYS A 5 -0.37 10.92 27.28
N ASN A 6 -1.61 10.70 26.81
CA ASN A 6 -2.42 9.54 27.20
C ASN A 6 -3.32 9.02 26.05
N LEU A 7 -2.75 8.70 24.88
CA LEU A 7 -3.47 7.86 23.91
C LEU A 7 -3.42 6.41 24.39
N LYS A 8 -4.45 5.98 25.13
CA LYS A 8 -4.74 4.54 25.21
C LYS A 8 -5.12 4.11 23.77
N PRO A 9 -4.54 3.06 23.20
CA PRO A 9 -4.98 2.56 21.90
C PRO A 9 -6.45 2.15 22.03
N VAL A 10 -7.37 2.96 21.51
CA VAL A 10 -8.78 2.60 21.46
C VAL A 10 -8.92 1.59 20.33
N ALA A 11 -8.99 0.31 20.70
CA ALA A 11 -9.25 -0.75 19.75
C ALA A 11 -10.63 -0.53 19.12
N ALA A 12 -10.67 -0.31 17.80
CA ALA A 12 -11.89 -0.48 17.02
C ALA A 12 -12.32 -1.95 17.15
N ALA A 13 -13.47 -2.18 17.79
CA ALA A 13 -14.01 -3.52 17.92
C ALA A 13 -14.78 -3.86 16.63
N VAL A 14 -14.25 -4.82 15.87
CA VAL A 14 -14.87 -5.37 14.66
C VAL A 14 -15.21 -6.82 14.93
N ALA A 15 -16.45 -7.21 14.63
CA ALA A 15 -16.80 -8.61 14.48
C ALA A 15 -16.68 -8.95 12.99
N ALA A 16 -15.93 -10.01 12.67
CA ALA A 16 -15.76 -10.46 11.29
C ALA A 16 -16.10 -11.94 11.20
N VAL A 17 -16.92 -12.28 10.20
CA VAL A 17 -17.15 -13.65 9.77
C VAL A 17 -16.50 -13.79 8.41
N VAL A 18 -15.49 -14.64 8.35
CA VAL A 18 -14.87 -15.08 7.09
C VAL A 18 -15.39 -16.47 6.82
N TRP A 19 -16.10 -16.65 5.71
CA TRP A 19 -16.27 -18.00 5.18
C TRP A 19 -14.94 -18.40 4.58
N ALA A 20 -14.39 -19.54 5.04
CA ALA A 20 -13.09 -20.04 4.63
C ALA A 20 -12.93 -19.93 3.11
N ALA A 21 -11.80 -19.41 2.65
CA ALA A 21 -11.54 -19.25 1.23
C ALA A 21 -11.71 -20.61 0.54
N ALA A 22 -12.64 -20.68 -0.42
CA ALA A 22 -12.83 -21.87 -1.22
C ALA A 22 -11.80 -21.83 -2.36
N GLY A 23 -10.72 -22.59 -2.20
CA GLY A 23 -9.72 -22.80 -3.24
C GLY A 23 -10.12 -23.96 -4.14
N HIS A 24 -10.30 -23.71 -5.43
CA HIS A 24 -10.40 -24.74 -6.46
C HIS A 24 -9.12 -24.72 -7.31
N ALA A 25 -8.28 -25.74 -7.15
CA ALA A 25 -7.22 -26.05 -8.10
C ALA A 25 -7.73 -27.16 -9.02
N GLY A 26 -7.64 -26.95 -10.34
CA GLY A 26 -7.94 -27.99 -11.31
C GLY A 26 -6.79 -28.97 -11.48
N GLU A 27 -7.06 -30.10 -12.14
CA GLU A 27 -5.99 -30.97 -12.64
C GLU A 27 -5.14 -30.22 -13.69
N THR A 28 -3.85 -30.56 -13.74
CA THR A 28 -2.94 -30.02 -14.77
C THR A 28 -3.46 -30.37 -16.14
N VAL A 29 -3.67 -29.35 -16.98
CA VAL A 29 -4.15 -29.54 -18.35
C VAL A 29 -2.95 -29.68 -19.28
N GLU A 30 -2.90 -30.79 -20.04
CA GLU A 30 -1.92 -30.94 -21.12
C GLU A 30 -2.43 -30.25 -22.39
N VAL A 31 -1.75 -29.19 -22.80
CA VAL A 31 -2.14 -28.34 -23.95
C VAL A 31 -1.56 -28.90 -25.27
N GLY A 32 -0.69 -29.91 -25.18
CA GLY A 32 0.02 -30.54 -26.30
C GLY A 32 1.48 -30.11 -26.39
N ASN A 33 2.30 -30.88 -27.13
CA ASN A 33 3.75 -30.62 -27.31
C ASN A 33 4.52 -30.45 -25.97
N ASP A 34 4.20 -31.25 -24.96
CA ASP A 34 4.73 -31.19 -23.58
C ASP A 34 4.45 -29.88 -22.83
N VAL A 35 3.53 -29.05 -23.34
CA VAL A 35 3.09 -27.83 -22.66
C VAL A 35 2.02 -28.19 -21.64
N LYS A 36 2.24 -27.78 -20.39
CA LYS A 36 1.34 -28.00 -19.25
C LYS A 36 0.79 -26.68 -18.74
N LEU A 37 -0.47 -26.69 -18.32
CA LEU A 37 -1.15 -25.57 -17.68
C LEU A 37 -1.60 -25.99 -16.27
N ASP A 38 -1.01 -25.36 -15.27
CA ASP A 38 -1.51 -25.41 -13.89
C ASP A 38 -2.36 -24.16 -13.64
N TRP A 39 -3.48 -24.31 -12.93
CA TRP A 39 -4.32 -23.19 -12.56
C TRP A 39 -5.03 -23.39 -11.22
N LYS A 40 -5.33 -22.26 -10.56
CA LYS A 40 -6.03 -22.20 -9.28
C LYS A 40 -6.93 -20.97 -9.25
N LEU A 41 -8.14 -21.16 -8.73
CA LEU A 41 -9.08 -20.09 -8.41
C LEU A 41 -9.37 -20.11 -6.92
N THR A 42 -9.12 -19.01 -6.24
CA THR A 42 -9.51 -18.81 -4.83
C THR A 42 -10.68 -17.84 -4.77
N GLY A 43 -11.81 -18.28 -4.22
CA GLY A 43 -12.95 -17.42 -3.90
C GLY A 43 -13.02 -17.13 -2.40
N THR A 44 -13.28 -15.87 -2.03
CA THR A 44 -13.41 -15.45 -0.62
C THR A 44 -14.66 -14.59 -0.45
N TYR A 45 -15.43 -14.86 0.59
CA TYR A 45 -16.50 -14.00 1.06
C TYR A 45 -16.19 -13.48 2.47
N THR A 46 -16.25 -12.16 2.64
CA THR A 46 -15.93 -11.46 3.88
C THR A 46 -17.10 -10.60 4.31
N ALA A 47 -17.59 -10.84 5.53
CA ALA A 47 -18.57 -10.00 6.21
C ALA A 47 -17.94 -9.41 7.48
N ALA A 48 -17.95 -8.08 7.61
CA ALA A 48 -17.44 -7.39 8.79
C ALA A 48 -18.41 -6.29 9.25
N GLN A 49 -18.53 -6.14 10.56
CA GLN A 49 -19.45 -5.19 11.19
C GLN A 49 -18.76 -4.41 12.30
N ARG A 50 -19.05 -3.11 12.37
CA ARG A 50 -18.58 -2.21 13.42
C ARG A 50 -19.38 -2.43 14.70
N MET A 51 -18.72 -2.75 15.83
CA MET A 51 -19.44 -3.10 17.07
C MET A 51 -19.69 -1.92 18.02
N LYS A 52 -18.92 -0.84 17.89
CA LYS A 52 -18.99 0.34 18.76
C LYS A 52 -19.33 1.59 17.95
N SER A 53 -19.89 2.60 18.59
CA SER A 53 -20.06 3.92 17.96
C SER A 53 -18.72 4.58 17.65
N ALA A 54 -18.75 5.62 16.81
CA ALA A 54 -17.64 6.56 16.59
C ALA A 54 -17.04 7.04 17.91
N ASP A 55 -15.71 7.01 18.03
CA ASP A 55 -15.04 7.53 19.22
C ASP A 55 -15.06 9.06 19.14
N PRO A 56 -15.52 9.78 20.18
CA PRO A 56 -15.62 11.25 20.11
C PRO A 56 -14.30 11.96 19.82
N VAL A 57 -13.15 11.36 20.13
CA VAL A 57 -11.81 11.91 19.82
C VAL A 57 -11.51 11.77 18.34
N LEU A 58 -11.79 10.60 17.76
CA LEU A 58 -11.57 10.34 16.34
C LEU A 58 -12.57 11.10 15.48
N ALA A 59 -13.85 11.07 15.84
CA ALA A 59 -14.94 11.75 15.13
C ALA A 59 -14.74 13.27 14.99
N LYS A 60 -14.01 13.90 15.93
CA LYS A 60 -13.72 15.35 15.92
C LYS A 60 -12.39 15.72 15.25
N ASN A 61 -11.59 14.74 14.82
CA ASN A 61 -10.33 14.99 14.13
C ASN A 61 -10.58 15.32 12.65
N ALA A 62 -10.84 16.59 12.34
CA ALA A 62 -11.27 17.02 11.00
C ALA A 62 -10.33 16.70 9.82
N GLY A 63 -9.12 16.16 10.06
CA GLY A 63 -8.24 15.67 8.99
C GLY A 63 -8.22 14.16 8.81
N ALA A 64 -8.96 13.42 9.64
CA ALA A 64 -8.92 11.96 9.73
C ALA A 64 -10.18 11.36 10.38
N ASN A 65 -11.34 12.01 10.25
CA ASN A 65 -12.58 11.60 10.89
C ASN A 65 -13.60 11.01 9.92
N ASP A 66 -13.45 11.19 8.60
CA ASP A 66 -14.46 10.69 7.65
C ASP A 66 -14.59 9.17 7.72
N GLY A 67 -13.49 8.43 7.88
CA GLY A 67 -13.53 6.98 8.06
C GLY A 67 -14.30 6.53 9.30
N ASP A 68 -14.27 7.32 10.38
CA ASP A 68 -15.00 7.01 11.61
C ASP A 68 -16.48 7.44 11.52
N ASN A 69 -16.74 8.59 10.90
CA ASN A 69 -18.07 9.20 10.79
C ASN A 69 -18.93 8.57 9.69
N ASN A 70 -18.32 7.96 8.67
CA ASN A 70 -19.05 7.27 7.59
C ASN A 70 -19.67 5.94 8.04
N PHE A 71 -19.31 5.41 9.21
CA PHE A 71 -19.76 4.09 9.68
C PHE A 71 -20.28 4.17 11.12
N GLY A 72 -21.59 4.10 11.26
CA GLY A 72 -22.31 4.07 12.53
C GLY A 72 -22.15 2.74 13.27
N LYS A 73 -22.61 2.71 14.53
CA LYS A 73 -22.64 1.47 15.31
C LYS A 73 -23.49 0.42 14.59
N ASN A 74 -23.00 -0.81 14.50
CA ASN A 74 -23.58 -1.93 13.78
C ASN A 74 -23.62 -1.77 12.25
N ALA A 75 -23.00 -0.73 11.68
CA ALA A 75 -22.84 -0.64 10.23
C ALA A 75 -21.93 -1.75 9.72
N MET A 76 -22.24 -2.29 8.54
CA MET A 76 -21.34 -3.19 7.84
C MET A 76 -20.14 -2.40 7.33
N THR A 77 -18.94 -2.92 7.56
CA THR A 77 -17.68 -2.31 7.11
C THR A 77 -17.06 -3.08 5.95
N ALA A 78 -17.51 -4.33 5.73
CA ALA A 78 -17.25 -5.10 4.53
C ALA A 78 -18.42 -6.07 4.28
N ASN A 79 -18.88 -6.16 3.04
CA ASN A 79 -19.77 -7.19 2.53
C ASN A 79 -19.26 -7.59 1.15
N ARG A 80 -18.17 -8.35 1.16
CA ARG A 80 -17.26 -8.49 0.02
C ARG A 80 -17.22 -9.90 -0.51
N LEU A 81 -17.31 -10.01 -1.84
CA LEU A 81 -16.94 -11.20 -2.59
C LEU A 81 -15.68 -10.91 -3.40
N SER A 82 -14.70 -11.80 -3.37
CA SER A 82 -13.47 -11.69 -4.17
C SER A 82 -13.08 -13.00 -4.82
N ALA A 83 -12.36 -12.88 -5.94
CA ALA A 83 -11.78 -14.00 -6.67
C ALA A 83 -10.34 -13.69 -7.06
N LEU A 84 -9.45 -14.66 -6.88
CA LEU A 84 -8.05 -14.64 -7.31
C LEU A 84 -7.79 -15.83 -8.24
N TRP A 85 -7.43 -15.53 -9.48
CA TRP A 85 -6.98 -16.50 -10.48
C TRP A 85 -5.46 -16.54 -10.51
N GLU A 86 -4.89 -17.74 -10.53
CA GLU A 86 -3.47 -17.98 -10.73
C GLU A 86 -3.29 -19.09 -11.77
N SER A 87 -2.35 -18.89 -12.69
CA SER A 87 -2.06 -19.86 -13.74
C SER A 87 -0.60 -19.83 -14.17
N ARG A 88 -0.10 -21.00 -14.56
CA ARG A 88 1.25 -21.21 -15.06
C ARG A 88 1.19 -22.12 -16.28
N LEU A 89 1.55 -21.59 -17.43
CA LEU A 89 1.77 -22.34 -18.66
C LEU A 89 3.26 -22.62 -18.82
N TYR A 90 3.69 -23.86 -18.99
CA TYR A 90 5.13 -24.18 -18.99
C TYR A 90 5.48 -25.39 -19.85
N LYS A 91 6.74 -25.41 -20.30
CA LYS A 91 7.39 -26.53 -20.99
C LYS A 91 8.85 -26.61 -20.55
N GLY A 92 9.24 -27.75 -20.00
CA GLY A 92 10.58 -27.92 -19.42
C GLY A 92 10.88 -26.83 -18.39
N ASP A 93 12.00 -26.15 -18.57
CA ASP A 93 12.49 -25.11 -17.64
C ASP A 93 11.97 -23.69 -17.92
N SER A 94 11.05 -23.54 -18.87
CA SER A 94 10.52 -22.23 -19.29
C SER A 94 9.00 -22.17 -19.19
N GLY A 95 8.45 -20.98 -18.97
CA GLY A 95 7.01 -20.79 -18.97
C GLY A 95 6.56 -19.35 -18.80
N PHE A 96 5.25 -19.20 -18.70
CA PHE A 96 4.53 -17.96 -18.51
C PHE A 96 3.61 -18.09 -17.29
N VAL A 97 3.62 -17.07 -16.44
CA VAL A 97 2.78 -16.99 -15.24
C VAL A 97 1.84 -15.81 -15.38
N LEU A 98 0.57 -16.06 -15.09
CA LEU A 98 -0.49 -15.05 -15.06
C LEU A 98 -1.28 -15.19 -13.77
N SER A 99 -1.51 -14.07 -13.09
CA SER A 99 -2.48 -13.98 -12.01
C SER A 99 -3.32 -12.71 -12.11
N ALA A 100 -4.58 -12.81 -11.72
CA ALA A 100 -5.52 -11.71 -11.77
C ALA A 100 -6.48 -11.79 -10.59
N SER A 101 -6.89 -10.65 -10.06
CA SER A 101 -7.86 -10.58 -8.97
C SER A 101 -8.98 -9.61 -9.26
N THR A 102 -10.13 -9.89 -8.66
CA THR A 102 -11.31 -9.03 -8.70
C THR A 102 -12.07 -9.13 -7.39
N PHE A 103 -12.81 -8.08 -7.04
CA PHE A 103 -13.71 -8.09 -5.91
C PHE A 103 -14.83 -7.09 -6.08
N TYR A 104 -15.92 -7.32 -5.34
CA TYR A 104 -17.04 -6.42 -5.17
C TYR A 104 -17.39 -6.38 -3.69
N ASP A 105 -17.47 -5.18 -3.11
CA ASP A 105 -17.90 -4.93 -1.74
C ASP A 105 -19.07 -3.94 -1.76
N ASP A 106 -20.24 -4.46 -1.42
CA ASP A 106 -21.50 -3.72 -1.53
C ASP A 106 -21.60 -2.55 -0.55
N VAL A 107 -20.82 -2.56 0.54
CA VAL A 107 -20.82 -1.50 1.55
C VAL A 107 -20.48 -0.14 0.94
N TYR A 108 -19.53 -0.10 0.02
CA TYR A 108 -19.04 1.15 -0.57
C TYR A 108 -19.87 1.64 -1.75
N HIS A 109 -20.82 0.84 -2.25
CA HIS A 109 -21.76 1.23 -3.32
C HIS A 109 -23.07 1.81 -2.79
N ARG A 110 -23.23 1.87 -1.46
CA ARG A 110 -24.40 2.43 -0.78
C ARG A 110 -24.08 3.82 -0.20
N SER A 111 -25.08 4.50 0.33
CA SER A 111 -24.87 5.69 1.17
C SER A 111 -24.13 5.32 2.46
N ASN A 112 -23.44 6.27 3.05
CA ASN A 112 -22.75 6.14 4.33
C ASN A 112 -23.49 6.92 5.44
N ASP A 113 -23.05 6.73 6.68
CA ASP A 113 -23.72 7.24 7.88
C ASP A 113 -23.30 8.67 8.28
N ASN A 114 -22.55 9.38 7.44
CA ASN A 114 -22.03 10.70 7.78
C ASN A 114 -23.13 11.78 7.67
N ASP A 115 -23.57 12.24 8.83
CA ASP A 115 -24.64 13.22 9.02
C ASP A 115 -24.13 14.66 9.21
N GLY A 116 -22.82 14.89 9.12
CA GLY A 116 -22.19 16.20 9.32
C GLY A 116 -22.16 16.68 10.79
N LYS A 117 -22.55 15.84 11.76
CA LYS A 117 -22.62 16.20 13.19
C LYS A 117 -21.31 16.74 13.76
N TYR A 118 -20.18 16.23 13.28
CA TYR A 118 -18.84 16.60 13.75
C TYR A 118 -18.08 17.53 12.79
N GLY A 119 -18.82 18.19 11.90
CA GLY A 119 -18.27 19.05 10.84
C GLY A 119 -18.52 18.45 9.46
N ASN A 120 -18.30 19.26 8.44
CA ASN A 120 -18.39 18.79 7.07
C ASN A 120 -17.21 17.86 6.74
N PRO A 121 -17.43 16.83 5.90
CA PRO A 121 -16.36 15.99 5.38
C PRO A 121 -15.31 16.74 4.56
N ASN A 122 -14.15 16.13 4.37
CA ASN A 122 -13.04 16.70 3.58
C ASN A 122 -13.18 16.42 2.08
N LYS A 123 -14.42 16.41 1.59
CA LYS A 123 -14.81 16.15 0.20
C LYS A 123 -16.02 17.01 -0.18
N PRO A 124 -16.25 17.27 -1.48
CA PRO A 124 -17.48 17.92 -1.93
C PRO A 124 -18.75 17.15 -1.53
N PRO A 125 -19.91 17.84 -1.43
CA PRO A 125 -21.20 17.17 -1.26
C PRO A 125 -21.55 16.28 -2.48
N ALA A 126 -22.38 15.24 -2.33
CA ALA A 126 -23.11 14.84 -1.14
C ALA A 126 -22.22 14.18 -0.07
N PHE A 127 -22.41 14.55 1.20
CA PHE A 127 -21.55 14.12 2.31
C PHE A 127 -21.78 12.67 2.73
N ASN A 128 -23.01 12.19 2.63
CA ASN A 128 -23.44 10.83 2.91
C ASN A 128 -23.17 9.82 1.77
N GLU A 129 -22.31 10.17 0.81
CA GLU A 129 -21.90 9.26 -0.28
C GLU A 129 -20.38 9.05 -0.29
N PHE A 130 -19.94 7.82 -0.60
CA PHE A 130 -18.53 7.56 -0.85
C PHE A 130 -18.06 8.23 -2.15
N THR A 131 -16.81 8.69 -2.19
CA THR A 131 -16.21 9.22 -3.42
C THR A 131 -16.09 8.12 -4.48
N GLU A 132 -16.03 8.48 -5.76
CA GLU A 132 -15.80 7.50 -6.85
C GLU A 132 -14.53 6.68 -6.64
N GLN A 133 -13.51 7.28 -6.03
CA GLN A 133 -12.27 6.56 -5.72
C GLN A 133 -12.44 5.62 -4.52
N ALA A 134 -13.23 5.96 -3.50
CA ALA A 134 -13.60 5.01 -2.45
C ALA A 134 -14.45 3.86 -3.00
N LYS A 135 -15.46 4.15 -3.83
CA LYS A 135 -16.26 3.13 -4.55
C LYS A 135 -15.39 2.20 -5.38
N ARG A 136 -14.40 2.73 -6.10
CA ARG A 136 -13.46 1.91 -6.86
C ARG A 136 -12.56 1.10 -5.94
N TYR A 137 -11.73 1.75 -5.13
CA TYR A 137 -10.62 1.10 -4.42
C TYR A 137 -11.04 0.25 -3.22
N HIS A 138 -12.22 0.52 -2.66
CA HIS A 138 -12.81 -0.27 -1.56
C HIS A 138 -14.10 -0.98 -1.93
N GLY A 139 -14.85 -0.52 -2.94
CA GLY A 139 -16.08 -1.17 -3.41
C GLY A 139 -15.90 -2.15 -4.57
N GLY A 140 -14.87 -2.04 -5.39
CA GLY A 140 -14.58 -3.10 -6.37
C GLY A 140 -13.81 -2.64 -7.61
N TYR A 141 -12.84 -3.48 -8.00
CA TYR A 141 -12.16 -3.40 -9.29
C TYR A 141 -11.47 -4.73 -9.61
N SER A 142 -11.11 -4.90 -10.88
CA SER A 142 -10.31 -6.02 -11.37
C SER A 142 -8.90 -5.56 -11.73
N ARG A 143 -7.89 -6.41 -11.53
CA ARG A 143 -6.51 -6.14 -11.93
C ARG A 143 -5.76 -7.41 -12.30
N ILE A 144 -4.77 -7.25 -13.17
CA ILE A 144 -3.70 -8.24 -13.38
C ILE A 144 -2.64 -7.98 -12.31
N LEU A 145 -2.26 -9.04 -11.60
CA LEU A 145 -1.16 -9.05 -10.66
C LEU A 145 0.09 -9.47 -11.46
N ASP A 146 0.52 -10.73 -11.38
CA ASP A 146 1.63 -11.23 -12.16
C ASP A 146 1.27 -11.46 -13.63
N ALA A 147 2.18 -11.09 -14.53
CA ALA A 147 2.17 -11.41 -15.96
C ALA A 147 3.63 -11.41 -16.46
N TYR A 148 4.30 -12.56 -16.39
CA TYR A 148 5.72 -12.66 -16.72
C TYR A 148 6.09 -13.99 -17.36
N ALA A 149 7.13 -13.96 -18.18
CA ALA A 149 7.81 -15.14 -18.68
C ALA A 149 9.05 -15.43 -17.83
N TYR A 150 9.39 -16.70 -17.70
CA TYR A 150 10.62 -17.14 -17.04
C TYR A 150 11.30 -18.25 -17.82
N SER A 151 12.61 -18.35 -17.66
CA SER A 151 13.41 -19.48 -18.14
C SER A 151 14.51 -19.78 -17.14
N SER A 152 14.77 -21.06 -16.92
CA SER A 152 15.84 -21.53 -16.06
C SER A 152 16.89 -22.25 -16.89
N PHE A 153 18.15 -21.93 -16.64
CA PHE A 153 19.31 -22.44 -17.35
C PHE A 153 20.18 -23.21 -16.37
N ARG A 154 20.60 -24.42 -16.73
CA ARG A 154 21.63 -25.15 -15.98
C ARG A 154 22.99 -24.54 -16.31
N LEU A 155 23.78 -24.27 -15.28
CA LEU A 155 25.13 -23.75 -15.36
C LEU A 155 26.09 -24.82 -14.82
N GLY A 156 26.29 -25.90 -15.57
CA GLY A 156 26.97 -27.09 -15.08
C GLY A 156 26.06 -28.00 -14.27
N ASP A 157 26.64 -28.76 -13.33
CA ASP A 157 25.94 -29.85 -12.66
C ASP A 157 25.10 -29.40 -11.45
N GLU A 158 25.60 -28.41 -10.70
CA GLU A 158 25.00 -27.97 -9.42
C GLU A 158 24.46 -26.54 -9.43
N SER A 159 24.73 -25.75 -10.48
CA SER A 159 24.33 -24.34 -10.54
C SER A 159 23.17 -24.13 -11.51
N ARG A 160 22.26 -23.21 -11.17
CA ARG A 160 21.10 -22.86 -11.99
C ARG A 160 20.89 -21.35 -11.99
N ALA A 161 20.63 -20.79 -13.17
CA ALA A 161 20.22 -19.40 -13.31
C ALA A 161 18.76 -19.34 -13.74
N THR A 162 17.95 -18.52 -13.09
CA THR A 162 16.57 -18.24 -13.51
C THR A 162 16.45 -16.77 -13.86
N VAL A 163 15.87 -16.47 -15.02
CA VAL A 163 15.57 -15.10 -15.44
C VAL A 163 14.06 -14.97 -15.59
N ARG A 164 13.51 -13.85 -15.10
CA ARG A 164 12.09 -13.48 -15.22
C ARG A 164 11.98 -12.12 -15.88
N VAL A 165 11.04 -11.99 -16.82
CA VAL A 165 10.78 -10.74 -17.54
C VAL A 165 9.28 -10.49 -17.60
N GLY A 166 8.87 -9.30 -17.18
CA GLY A 166 7.48 -8.86 -17.19
C GLY A 166 7.04 -8.35 -15.82
N ARG A 167 5.74 -8.36 -15.59
CA ARG A 167 5.15 -7.89 -14.33
C ARG A 167 5.20 -8.99 -13.28
N HIS A 168 5.96 -8.79 -12.22
CA HIS A 168 6.05 -9.76 -11.12
C HIS A 168 6.52 -9.12 -9.82
N VAL A 169 6.30 -9.80 -8.71
CA VAL A 169 6.85 -9.41 -7.40
C VAL A 169 8.28 -9.93 -7.25
N VAL A 170 9.16 -9.07 -6.75
CA VAL A 170 10.46 -9.45 -6.18
C VAL A 170 10.42 -9.03 -4.71
N ASN A 171 10.64 -9.99 -3.81
CA ASN A 171 10.66 -9.75 -2.37
C ASN A 171 11.81 -10.52 -1.73
N TRP A 172 12.76 -9.78 -1.17
CA TRP A 172 13.95 -10.32 -0.52
C TRP A 172 13.94 -10.13 1.00
N GLY A 173 13.01 -9.33 1.54
CA GLY A 173 12.92 -9.03 2.97
C GLY A 173 12.19 -10.11 3.76
N GLU A 174 12.47 -10.19 5.05
CA GLU A 174 11.93 -11.22 5.96
C GLU A 174 10.68 -10.72 6.71
N SER A 175 10.47 -9.40 6.75
CA SER A 175 9.30 -8.79 7.38
C SER A 175 8.22 -8.43 6.35
N VAL A 176 6.96 -8.56 6.75
CA VAL A 176 5.81 -8.11 5.92
C VAL A 176 4.93 -7.08 6.65
N PHE A 177 5.22 -6.80 7.93
CA PHE A 177 4.35 -6.00 8.80
C PHE A 177 4.89 -4.61 9.16
N PHE A 178 6.17 -4.32 8.88
CA PHE A 178 6.80 -3.02 9.17
C PHE A 178 7.54 -2.48 7.95
N PRO A 179 7.78 -1.14 7.84
CA PRO A 179 8.56 -0.55 6.75
C PRO A 179 9.97 -1.15 6.64
N ASN A 180 10.14 -2.04 5.67
CA ASN A 180 11.32 -2.89 5.55
C ASN A 180 11.80 -2.96 4.08
N MET A 181 12.80 -3.79 3.80
CA MET A 181 13.33 -3.97 2.45
C MET A 181 12.27 -4.44 1.45
N SER A 182 11.31 -5.26 1.86
CA SER A 182 10.20 -5.72 0.99
C SER A 182 9.37 -4.56 0.45
N MET A 183 9.08 -3.56 1.29
CA MET A 183 8.35 -2.34 0.89
C MET A 183 9.16 -1.42 -0.03
N ALA A 184 10.49 -1.56 -0.08
CA ALA A 184 11.33 -0.84 -1.03
C ALA A 184 11.30 -1.46 -2.44
N GLN A 185 11.03 -2.77 -2.54
CA GLN A 185 11.08 -3.51 -3.80
C GLN A 185 9.75 -3.49 -4.58
N GLY A 186 8.63 -3.20 -3.94
CA GLY A 186 7.34 -3.16 -4.63
C GLY A 186 6.29 -2.34 -3.89
N PRO A 187 5.22 -1.90 -4.59
CA PRO A 187 4.10 -1.22 -3.99
C PRO A 187 3.27 -2.17 -3.13
N PHE A 188 2.54 -1.57 -2.19
CA PHE A 188 1.56 -2.28 -1.39
C PHE A 188 0.15 -1.74 -1.64
N ASP A 189 -0.87 -2.59 -1.51
CA ASP A 189 -2.27 -2.19 -1.52
C ASP A 189 -2.83 -2.07 -0.10
N GLY A 190 -2.75 -0.88 0.45
CA GLY A 190 -3.28 -0.56 1.78
C GLY A 190 -4.79 -0.66 1.87
N THR A 191 -5.54 -0.71 0.75
CA THR A 191 -7.00 -0.89 0.80
C THR A 191 -7.39 -2.31 1.23
N LYS A 192 -6.43 -3.24 1.21
CA LYS A 192 -6.60 -4.61 1.69
C LYS A 192 -6.27 -4.76 3.17
N THR A 193 -5.67 -3.76 3.80
CA THR A 193 -5.32 -3.78 5.21
C THR A 193 -6.58 -3.88 6.07
N GLY A 194 -6.60 -4.88 6.96
CA GLY A 194 -7.72 -5.07 7.89
C GLY A 194 -8.98 -5.65 7.24
N ILE A 195 -8.92 -6.14 5.99
CA ILE A 195 -9.98 -6.95 5.37
C ILE A 195 -9.64 -8.43 5.60
N PRO A 196 -10.34 -9.12 6.53
CA PRO A 196 -10.06 -10.51 6.84
C PRO A 196 -10.24 -11.42 5.62
N GLY A 197 -9.35 -12.42 5.49
CA GLY A 197 -9.37 -13.36 4.36
C GLY A 197 -8.75 -12.84 3.07
N THR A 198 -8.12 -11.65 3.08
CA THR A 198 -7.39 -11.17 1.90
C THR A 198 -6.05 -11.89 1.76
N GLU A 199 -5.79 -12.41 0.55
CA GLU A 199 -4.53 -13.08 0.22
C GLU A 199 -3.35 -12.10 0.24
N THR A 200 -2.17 -12.56 0.70
CA THR A 200 -0.95 -11.72 0.73
C THR A 200 -0.60 -11.17 -0.67
N LYS A 201 -0.84 -11.97 -1.71
CA LYS A 201 -0.60 -11.61 -3.11
C LYS A 201 -1.52 -10.50 -3.62
N ASP A 202 -2.66 -10.29 -2.99
CA ASP A 202 -3.52 -9.13 -3.25
C ASP A 202 -3.02 -7.84 -2.58
N SER A 203 -2.08 -7.96 -1.63
CA SER A 203 -1.56 -6.85 -0.86
C SER A 203 -0.16 -6.41 -1.32
N VAL A 204 0.72 -7.35 -1.70
CA VAL A 204 2.02 -7.05 -2.30
C VAL A 204 1.87 -6.98 -3.82
N LEU A 205 2.05 -5.79 -4.39
CA LEU A 205 1.79 -5.55 -5.81
C LEU A 205 3.05 -5.74 -6.66
N PRO A 206 2.89 -6.24 -7.90
CA PRO A 206 4.01 -6.47 -8.80
C PRO A 206 4.43 -5.20 -9.54
N GLU A 207 5.66 -5.21 -10.04
CA GLU A 207 6.22 -4.15 -10.88
C GLU A 207 6.67 -4.71 -12.23
N ASP A 208 6.72 -3.84 -13.24
CA ASP A 208 7.26 -4.16 -14.56
C ASP A 208 8.79 -4.22 -14.47
N GLN A 209 9.37 -5.43 -14.46
CA GLN A 209 10.79 -5.61 -14.17
C GLN A 209 11.42 -6.82 -14.86
N ILE A 210 12.76 -6.82 -14.85
CA ILE A 210 13.57 -8.00 -15.13
C ILE A 210 14.22 -8.40 -13.82
N SER A 211 14.19 -9.69 -13.48
CA SER A 211 14.93 -10.23 -12.34
C SER A 211 15.69 -11.50 -12.73
N ALA A 212 16.78 -11.73 -12.01
CA ALA A 212 17.60 -12.92 -12.14
C ALA A 212 18.01 -13.45 -10.77
N SER A 213 18.07 -14.77 -10.65
CA SER A 213 18.67 -15.47 -9.52
C SER A 213 19.65 -16.52 -10.04
N ILE A 214 20.84 -16.55 -9.48
CA ILE A 214 21.90 -17.51 -9.84
C ILE A 214 22.25 -18.28 -8.58
N GLU A 215 21.86 -19.55 -8.54
CA GLU A 215 22.30 -20.51 -7.53
C GLU A 215 23.73 -20.92 -7.89
N MET A 216 24.72 -20.30 -7.23
CA MET A 216 26.13 -20.58 -7.47
C MET A 216 26.55 -21.93 -6.88
N SER A 217 25.92 -22.32 -5.76
CA SER A 217 26.05 -23.64 -5.13
C SER A 217 24.76 -23.96 -4.35
N PRO A 218 24.58 -25.17 -3.81
CA PRO A 218 23.42 -25.51 -2.99
C PRO A 218 23.18 -24.60 -1.76
N ARG A 219 24.19 -23.80 -1.37
CA ARG A 219 24.15 -22.90 -0.21
C ARG A 219 24.30 -21.42 -0.57
N TRP A 220 24.59 -21.07 -1.82
CA TRP A 220 24.89 -19.68 -2.19
C TRP A 220 24.13 -19.24 -3.44
N THR A 221 23.37 -18.16 -3.30
CA THR A 221 22.55 -17.59 -4.37
C THR A 221 22.84 -16.11 -4.54
N LEU A 222 23.07 -15.67 -5.77
CA LEU A 222 23.11 -14.26 -6.17
C LEU A 222 21.77 -13.83 -6.75
N LEU A 223 21.40 -12.58 -6.51
CA LEU A 223 20.10 -12.01 -6.87
C LEU A 223 20.30 -10.66 -7.55
N GLY A 224 19.46 -10.36 -8.55
CA GLY A 224 19.44 -9.06 -9.20
C GLY A 224 18.07 -8.74 -9.77
N HIS A 225 17.69 -7.46 -9.77
CA HIS A 225 16.53 -6.99 -10.51
C HIS A 225 16.70 -5.54 -10.98
N ALA A 226 15.94 -5.18 -12.02
CA ALA A 226 15.82 -3.81 -12.53
C ALA A 226 14.38 -3.54 -12.95
N GLN A 227 13.81 -2.42 -12.50
CA GLN A 227 12.41 -2.05 -12.73
C GLN A 227 12.29 -0.93 -13.75
N PHE A 228 11.24 -1.01 -14.56
CA PHE A 228 10.95 -0.09 -15.67
C PHE A 228 9.60 0.61 -15.54
N GLY A 229 9.02 0.59 -14.34
CA GLY A 229 7.81 1.30 -13.97
C GLY A 229 7.93 1.87 -12.56
N PHE A 230 6.99 2.77 -12.23
CA PHE A 230 6.78 3.24 -10.88
C PHE A 230 5.28 3.23 -10.58
N HIS A 231 4.89 2.41 -9.61
CA HIS A 231 3.55 2.42 -9.07
C HIS A 231 3.60 2.79 -7.57
N PRO A 232 2.83 3.78 -7.12
CA PRO A 232 2.81 4.16 -5.71
C PRO A 232 2.08 3.10 -4.88
N THR A 233 2.39 3.05 -3.59
CA THR A 233 1.58 2.33 -2.60
C THR A 233 0.19 2.95 -2.57
N ILE A 234 -0.83 2.10 -2.66
CA ILE A 234 -2.23 2.53 -2.65
C ILE A 234 -2.62 2.72 -1.19
N ALA A 235 -2.64 3.97 -0.73
CA ALA A 235 -3.23 4.28 0.57
C ALA A 235 -4.75 4.06 0.55
N PRO A 236 -5.39 3.70 1.68
CA PRO A 236 -6.84 3.67 1.78
C PRO A 236 -7.47 4.96 1.27
N ALA A 237 -8.55 4.86 0.49
CA ALA A 237 -9.28 6.03 0.05
C ALA A 237 -9.88 6.80 1.25
N PRO A 238 -9.86 8.14 1.23
CA PRO A 238 -10.54 8.97 2.22
C PRO A 238 -12.00 8.58 2.45
N GLY A 239 -12.38 8.50 3.72
CA GLY A 239 -13.70 8.07 4.17
C GLY A 239 -13.93 6.55 4.23
N SER A 240 -12.96 5.71 3.88
CA SER A 240 -13.06 4.26 4.13
C SER A 240 -12.83 3.92 5.61
N PHE A 241 -13.37 2.78 6.06
CA PHE A 241 -13.55 2.51 7.51
C PHE A 241 -12.26 2.58 8.36
N LEU A 242 -11.16 2.01 7.88
CA LEU A 242 -9.86 2.02 8.59
C LEU A 242 -8.91 3.11 8.10
N ASN A 243 -9.39 4.04 7.28
CA ASN A 243 -8.57 5.15 6.83
C ASN A 243 -8.28 6.12 7.97
N THR A 244 -7.04 6.60 8.04
CA THR A 244 -6.55 7.49 9.10
C THR A 244 -6.20 8.89 8.59
N SER A 245 -6.56 9.22 7.35
CA SER A 245 -6.27 10.53 6.75
C SER A 245 -7.24 10.88 5.62
N ASP A 246 -7.97 11.97 5.75
CA ASP A 246 -8.99 12.36 4.76
C ASP A 246 -8.41 13.11 3.55
N GLY A 247 -7.12 13.50 3.62
CA GLY A 247 -6.39 14.14 2.53
C GLY A 247 -5.49 13.19 1.71
N ILE A 248 -5.22 11.97 2.18
CA ILE A 248 -4.22 11.07 1.56
C ILE A 248 -4.90 9.84 1.00
N GLY A 249 -4.45 9.42 -0.18
CA GLY A 249 -5.01 8.29 -0.92
C GLY A 249 -5.85 8.71 -2.13
N PRO A 250 -6.35 7.73 -2.90
CA PRO A 250 -7.19 7.99 -4.06
C PRO A 250 -8.48 8.72 -3.65
N GLY A 251 -8.75 9.88 -4.25
CA GLY A 251 -9.96 10.66 -3.97
C GLY A 251 -9.85 11.66 -2.83
N GLY A 252 -8.67 11.84 -2.23
CA GLY A 252 -8.42 12.98 -1.33
C GLY A 252 -8.61 14.31 -2.06
N ASN A 253 -9.34 15.23 -1.43
CA ASN A 253 -9.68 16.54 -2.01
C ASN A 253 -9.14 17.69 -1.16
N CYS A 254 -9.36 17.63 0.15
CA CYS A 254 -9.05 18.71 1.08
C CYS A 254 -8.26 18.19 2.30
N LEU A 255 -7.40 19.03 2.86
CA LEU A 255 -6.79 18.78 4.18
C LEU A 255 -7.70 19.20 5.34
N SER A 256 -8.71 20.00 5.06
CA SER A 256 -9.71 20.47 6.02
C SER A 256 -11.10 20.46 5.40
N PRO A 257 -12.17 20.48 6.21
CA PRO A 257 -13.55 20.34 5.75
C PRO A 257 -13.90 21.14 4.51
N TRP A 258 -14.70 20.55 3.62
CA TRP A 258 -15.34 21.28 2.55
C TRP A 258 -16.38 22.23 3.12
N MET A 259 -16.39 23.49 2.71
CA MET A 259 -17.33 24.50 3.20
C MET A 259 -18.08 25.14 2.04
N VAL A 260 -19.38 25.33 2.27
CA VAL A 260 -20.26 26.15 1.44
C VAL A 260 -20.66 27.36 2.27
N VAL A 261 -20.18 28.54 1.89
CA VAL A 261 -20.48 29.81 2.56
C VAL A 261 -21.10 30.77 1.55
N PRO A 262 -22.43 30.71 1.33
CA PRO A 262 -23.10 31.51 0.29
C PRO A 262 -22.90 33.02 0.46
N ALA A 263 -22.87 33.51 1.70
CA ALA A 263 -22.64 34.93 2.01
C ALA A 263 -21.29 35.46 1.49
N LEU A 264 -20.31 34.57 1.27
CA LEU A 264 -19.00 34.91 0.73
C LEU A 264 -18.79 34.40 -0.70
N GLY A 265 -19.83 33.81 -1.33
CA GLY A 265 -19.71 33.16 -2.64
C GLY A 265 -18.73 31.98 -2.65
N PHE A 266 -18.49 31.36 -1.49
CA PHE A 266 -17.46 30.33 -1.34
C PHE A 266 -18.05 28.92 -1.39
N ASN A 267 -17.43 28.05 -2.19
CA ASN A 267 -17.72 26.63 -2.25
C ASN A 267 -16.42 25.88 -2.54
N GLY A 268 -15.81 25.27 -1.53
CA GLY A 268 -14.50 24.63 -1.69
C GLY A 268 -13.92 24.08 -0.39
N CYS A 269 -12.70 23.55 -0.49
CA CYS A 269 -11.90 23.17 0.68
C CYS A 269 -11.66 24.38 1.56
N SER A 270 -12.02 24.33 2.85
CA SER A 270 -11.76 25.45 3.78
C SER A 270 -10.27 25.76 3.91
N PHE A 271 -9.42 24.74 3.79
CA PHE A 271 -7.98 24.85 3.69
C PHE A 271 -7.38 23.67 2.91
N GLY A 272 -6.30 23.91 2.19
CA GLY A 272 -5.45 22.86 1.63
C GLY A 272 -6.13 22.10 0.49
N ALA A 273 -6.40 22.77 -0.63
CA ALA A 273 -6.89 22.10 -1.83
C ALA A 273 -5.82 21.21 -2.47
N ARG A 274 -6.18 19.98 -2.85
CA ARG A 274 -5.24 19.04 -3.50
C ARG A 274 -4.80 19.55 -4.87
N LYS A 275 -3.52 19.37 -5.18
CA LYS A 275 -2.90 19.60 -6.48
C LYS A 275 -2.30 18.29 -7.01
N GLY A 276 -1.75 18.32 -8.23
CA GLY A 276 -1.17 17.13 -8.86
C GLY A 276 -0.02 16.54 -8.04
N ASP A 277 0.03 15.22 -7.92
CA ASP A 277 1.08 14.53 -7.17
C ASP A 277 2.47 14.75 -7.81
N ILE A 278 3.51 14.80 -6.97
CA ILE A 278 4.91 14.89 -7.39
C ILE A 278 5.47 13.47 -7.42
N LYS A 279 5.61 12.91 -8.62
CA LYS A 279 6.04 11.53 -8.85
C LYS A 279 7.48 11.47 -9.36
N PRO A 280 8.23 10.43 -8.99
CA PRO A 280 9.57 10.17 -9.52
C PRO A 280 9.50 9.74 -11.00
N GLY A 281 10.69 9.62 -11.61
CA GLY A 281 10.82 8.95 -12.91
C GLY A 281 10.38 7.48 -12.88
N LYS A 282 10.11 6.91 -14.06
CA LYS A 282 9.66 5.51 -14.21
C LYS A 282 10.79 4.47 -14.11
N THR A 283 12.05 4.90 -14.26
CA THR A 283 13.21 4.02 -14.38
C THR A 283 14.28 4.39 -13.33
N GLY A 284 15.39 3.65 -13.29
CA GLY A 284 16.50 3.90 -12.36
C GLY A 284 16.41 3.09 -11.06
N GLN A 285 15.41 2.24 -10.94
CA GLN A 285 15.22 1.36 -9.79
C GLN A 285 15.86 -0.01 -10.05
N TRP A 286 16.74 -0.46 -9.19
CA TRP A 286 17.45 -1.73 -9.31
C TRP A 286 17.93 -2.23 -7.96
N GLY A 287 18.24 -3.52 -7.90
CA GLY A 287 18.75 -4.14 -6.70
C GLY A 287 19.67 -5.30 -7.02
N VAL A 288 20.64 -5.53 -6.14
CA VAL A 288 21.49 -6.71 -6.12
C VAL A 288 21.51 -7.29 -4.71
N GLY A 289 21.68 -8.59 -4.61
CA GLY A 289 21.74 -9.26 -3.33
C GLY A 289 22.40 -10.62 -3.39
N THR A 290 22.60 -11.18 -2.21
CA THR A 290 23.12 -12.52 -2.03
C THR A 290 22.44 -13.17 -0.83
N ARG A 291 22.25 -14.48 -0.91
CA ARG A 291 21.79 -15.33 0.19
C ARG A 291 22.77 -16.46 0.38
N PHE A 292 23.12 -16.73 1.63
CA PHE A 292 24.05 -17.79 2.00
C PHE A 292 23.48 -18.62 3.15
N ARG A 293 23.36 -19.92 2.92
CA ARG A 293 22.93 -20.88 3.92
C ARG A 293 24.12 -21.28 4.78
N VAL A 294 24.19 -20.71 5.98
CA VAL A 294 25.27 -20.97 6.96
C VAL A 294 25.15 -22.38 7.52
N THR A 295 23.92 -22.79 7.84
CA THR A 295 23.56 -24.15 8.28
C THR A 295 22.27 -24.56 7.60
N ASP A 296 21.87 -25.83 7.68
CA ASP A 296 20.61 -26.27 7.09
C ASP A 296 19.37 -25.59 7.69
N ALA A 297 19.52 -24.97 8.88
CA ALA A 297 18.48 -24.22 9.56
C ALA A 297 18.64 -22.70 9.50
N THR A 298 19.81 -22.17 9.08
CA THR A 298 20.15 -20.75 9.17
C THR A 298 20.60 -20.19 7.83
N GLU A 299 19.96 -19.11 7.39
CA GLU A 299 20.30 -18.35 6.20
C GLU A 299 20.62 -16.89 6.55
N VAL A 300 21.62 -16.33 5.87
CA VAL A 300 21.95 -14.91 5.95
C VAL A 300 21.86 -14.28 4.57
N GLY A 301 21.41 -13.03 4.52
CA GLY A 301 21.26 -12.27 3.29
C GLY A 301 21.95 -10.91 3.36
N GLY A 302 22.48 -10.45 2.23
CA GLY A 302 23.04 -9.11 2.07
C GLY A 302 22.53 -8.47 0.78
N TYR A 303 22.12 -7.20 0.85
CA TYR A 303 21.38 -6.56 -0.23
C TYR A 303 21.76 -5.09 -0.40
N TYR A 304 21.73 -4.62 -1.64
CA TYR A 304 21.81 -3.21 -1.99
C TYR A 304 20.72 -2.87 -3.01
N LEU A 305 19.93 -1.83 -2.74
CA LEU A 305 18.87 -1.35 -3.63
C LEU A 305 19.07 0.14 -3.93
N ASN A 306 18.78 0.55 -5.16
CA ASN A 306 18.44 1.93 -5.51
C ASN A 306 16.96 1.95 -5.91
N TYR A 307 16.12 2.68 -5.19
CA TYR A 307 14.67 2.63 -5.39
C TYR A 307 14.01 4.01 -5.26
N ASN A 308 12.80 4.12 -5.78
CA ASN A 308 11.94 5.29 -5.54
C ASN A 308 10.92 4.94 -4.45
N ASP A 309 10.78 5.80 -3.45
CA ASP A 309 9.81 5.64 -2.36
C ASP A 309 8.39 5.64 -2.90
N ARG A 310 7.65 4.62 -2.52
CA ARG A 310 6.25 4.42 -2.92
C ARG A 310 5.28 4.95 -1.86
N THR A 311 5.78 5.45 -0.73
CA THR A 311 4.99 5.99 0.37
C THR A 311 4.46 7.38 0.01
N PRO A 312 3.14 7.61 0.07
CA PRO A 312 2.57 8.93 -0.18
C PRO A 312 2.88 9.87 0.99
N LEU A 313 3.57 10.98 0.72
CA LEU A 313 3.86 12.01 1.73
C LEU A 313 3.24 13.35 1.36
N PRO A 314 2.37 13.94 2.20
CA PRO A 314 1.82 15.26 1.93
C PRO A 314 2.90 16.33 2.01
N GLU A 315 3.01 17.13 0.97
CA GLU A 315 3.72 18.40 0.97
C GLU A 315 2.69 19.53 0.99
N ILE A 316 2.66 20.28 2.08
CA ILE A 316 1.65 21.31 2.34
C ILE A 316 2.25 22.69 2.10
N ASN A 317 1.63 23.45 1.21
CA ASN A 317 1.92 24.86 1.02
C ASN A 317 0.84 25.69 1.72
N VAL A 318 1.16 26.26 2.88
CA VAL A 318 0.25 27.11 3.67
C VAL A 318 0.08 28.52 3.09
N PHE A 319 0.93 28.93 2.15
CA PHE A 319 0.99 30.29 1.62
C PHE A 319 0.20 30.49 0.32
N THR A 320 -0.35 29.41 -0.25
CA THR A 320 -1.23 29.52 -1.42
C THR A 320 -2.43 30.42 -1.07
N PRO A 321 -2.64 31.55 -1.77
CA PRO A 321 -3.74 32.47 -1.44
C PRO A 321 -5.09 31.82 -1.73
N GLY A 322 -6.07 32.08 -0.86
CA GLY A 322 -7.46 31.70 -1.08
C GLY A 322 -8.21 32.67 -2.01
N PRO A 323 -9.41 32.29 -2.49
CA PRO A 323 -10.19 33.12 -3.40
C PRO A 323 -10.83 34.36 -2.71
N ILE A 324 -10.83 34.42 -1.38
CA ILE A 324 -11.48 35.49 -0.60
C ILE A 324 -10.42 36.43 -0.04
N LYS A 325 -10.40 37.68 -0.52
CA LYS A 325 -9.47 38.71 -0.06
C LYS A 325 -9.65 38.99 1.43
N GLY A 326 -8.56 38.95 2.19
CA GLY A 326 -8.57 39.23 3.65
C GLY A 326 -9.07 38.07 4.52
N SER A 327 -9.31 36.88 3.94
CA SER A 327 -9.71 35.68 4.66
C SER A 327 -8.72 34.53 4.40
N ALA A 328 -8.52 33.66 5.39
CA ALA A 328 -7.79 32.41 5.22
C ALA A 328 -8.68 31.30 4.61
N LEU A 329 -9.98 31.55 4.44
CA LEU A 329 -10.89 30.55 3.87
C LEU A 329 -10.52 30.25 2.41
N GLY A 330 -10.31 28.97 2.12
CA GLY A 330 -9.89 28.48 0.81
C GLY A 330 -8.41 28.65 0.52
N SER A 331 -7.60 29.06 1.50
CA SER A 331 -6.15 29.18 1.33
C SER A 331 -5.46 27.81 1.45
N GLY A 332 -4.18 27.81 1.12
CA GLY A 332 -3.35 26.62 1.20
C GLY A 332 -3.61 25.61 0.10
N SER A 333 -2.60 24.80 -0.17
CA SER A 333 -2.70 23.66 -1.08
C SER A 333 -1.79 22.55 -0.62
N TYR A 334 -1.99 21.34 -1.14
CA TYR A 334 -1.03 20.26 -0.93
C TYR A 334 -0.87 19.39 -2.17
N GLN A 335 0.28 18.74 -2.25
CA GLN A 335 0.60 17.71 -3.23
C GLN A 335 1.03 16.46 -2.48
N VAL A 336 0.81 15.29 -3.06
CA VAL A 336 1.43 14.07 -2.55
C VAL A 336 2.77 13.89 -3.25
N ARG A 337 3.87 13.88 -2.49
CA ARG A 337 5.22 13.64 -2.99
C ARG A 337 5.63 12.19 -2.76
N TYR A 338 6.30 11.65 -3.76
CA TYR A 338 7.01 10.39 -3.73
C TYR A 338 8.50 10.67 -4.02
N PHE A 339 9.40 10.25 -3.14
CA PHE A 339 10.83 10.56 -3.25
C PHE A 339 11.53 9.56 -4.17
N ASP A 340 12.47 10.01 -4.99
CA ASP A 340 13.30 9.14 -5.84
C ASP A 340 14.68 8.84 -5.25
N ASN A 341 15.39 7.88 -5.86
CA ASN A 341 16.83 7.67 -5.69
C ASN A 341 17.28 7.45 -4.23
N ILE A 342 16.54 6.62 -3.51
CA ILE A 342 16.91 6.17 -2.15
C ILE A 342 17.82 4.96 -2.30
N LYS A 343 18.96 5.00 -1.62
CA LYS A 343 19.89 3.86 -1.55
C LYS A 343 19.64 3.09 -0.26
N LEU A 344 19.48 1.78 -0.35
CA LEU A 344 19.26 0.90 0.80
C LEU A 344 20.38 -0.13 0.87
N LEU A 345 20.99 -0.28 2.05
CA LEU A 345 21.83 -1.41 2.44
C LEU A 345 21.04 -2.27 3.43
N GLY A 346 20.85 -3.55 3.10
CA GLY A 346 20.05 -4.47 3.89
C GLY A 346 20.84 -5.71 4.30
N GLY A 347 20.59 -6.21 5.51
CA GLY A 347 21.07 -7.49 5.99
C GLY A 347 19.93 -8.28 6.63
N THR A 348 19.84 -9.58 6.34
CA THR A 348 18.83 -10.47 6.93
C THR A 348 19.49 -11.69 7.57
N VAL A 349 18.84 -12.21 8.61
CA VAL A 349 19.13 -13.52 9.20
C VAL A 349 17.79 -14.20 9.45
N SER A 350 17.65 -15.44 8.97
CA SER A 350 16.51 -16.30 9.28
C SER A 350 17.03 -17.62 9.84
N THR A 351 16.34 -18.13 10.86
CA THR A 351 16.72 -19.40 11.47
C THR A 351 15.52 -20.16 12.04
N THR A 352 15.54 -21.48 11.95
CA THR A 352 14.51 -22.35 12.53
C THR A 352 15.06 -23.12 13.73
N PHE A 353 14.32 -23.11 14.83
CA PHE A 353 14.58 -23.83 16.07
C PHE A 353 13.42 -24.81 16.33
N GLY A 354 13.54 -26.04 15.82
CA GLY A 354 12.43 -27.01 15.87
C GLY A 354 11.22 -26.50 15.10
N GLU A 355 10.11 -26.24 15.80
CA GLU A 355 8.86 -25.72 15.21
C GLU A 355 8.83 -24.18 15.14
N VAL A 356 9.78 -23.48 15.77
CA VAL A 356 9.79 -22.02 15.84
C VAL A 356 10.74 -21.47 14.78
N SER A 357 10.32 -20.44 14.03
CA SER A 357 11.22 -19.68 13.15
C SER A 357 11.42 -18.28 13.68
N ALA A 358 12.65 -17.78 13.60
CA ALA A 358 13.06 -16.45 14.00
C ALA A 358 13.71 -15.72 12.83
N TYR A 359 13.43 -14.43 12.72
CA TYR A 359 13.89 -13.57 11.63
C TYR A 359 14.42 -12.26 12.21
N ALA A 360 15.51 -11.77 11.63
CA ALA A 360 16.07 -10.45 11.92
C ALA A 360 16.42 -9.75 10.60
N GLU A 361 16.11 -8.46 10.54
CA GLU A 361 16.41 -7.61 9.38
C GLU A 361 16.98 -6.28 9.89
N TYR A 362 18.04 -5.80 9.23
CA TYR A 362 18.62 -4.48 9.44
C TYR A 362 18.67 -3.74 8.10
N THR A 363 18.25 -2.48 8.08
CA THR A 363 18.23 -1.67 6.84
C THR A 363 18.77 -0.27 7.06
N TYR A 364 19.86 0.09 6.42
CA TYR A 364 20.30 1.48 6.33
C TYR A 364 19.80 2.10 5.02
N ARG A 365 19.23 3.30 5.09
CA ARG A 365 18.65 4.03 3.96
C ARG A 365 19.26 5.43 3.87
N GLU A 366 19.89 5.75 2.74
CA GLU A 366 20.43 7.07 2.42
C GLU A 366 19.45 7.85 1.54
N GLY A 367 19.16 9.09 1.93
CA GLY A 367 18.26 9.98 1.18
C GLY A 367 16.78 9.62 1.27
N ALA A 368 16.39 8.79 2.24
CA ALA A 368 15.01 8.45 2.52
C ALA A 368 14.22 9.66 3.06
N PRO A 369 12.90 9.70 2.86
CA PRO A 369 12.11 10.80 3.38
C PRO A 369 12.01 10.75 4.91
N VAL A 370 12.27 11.89 5.53
CA VAL A 370 12.07 12.16 6.95
C VAL A 370 11.16 13.37 7.10
N LEU A 371 10.25 13.33 8.07
CA LEU A 371 9.40 14.47 8.40
C LEU A 371 10.15 15.38 9.38
N VAL A 372 10.29 16.65 9.02
CA VAL A 372 10.84 17.69 9.90
C VAL A 372 9.81 18.77 10.17
N ASP A 373 9.85 19.34 11.36
CA ASP A 373 9.03 20.48 11.74
C ASP A 373 9.60 21.77 11.10
N ALA A 374 9.08 22.15 9.92
CA ALA A 374 9.47 23.40 9.26
C ALA A 374 8.72 24.58 9.89
N ILE A 375 9.45 25.63 10.27
CA ILE A 375 8.86 26.84 10.88
C ILE A 375 8.11 27.63 9.82
N ILE A 376 6.81 27.86 10.05
CA ILE A 376 5.94 28.67 9.18
C ILE A 376 5.63 30.05 9.77
N ASP A 377 5.65 30.19 11.10
CA ASP A 377 5.55 31.46 11.80
C ASP A 377 6.54 31.44 12.99
N PRO A 378 7.71 32.09 12.87
CA PRO A 378 8.71 32.13 13.92
C PRO A 378 8.21 32.81 15.20
N ALA A 379 7.38 33.85 15.08
CA ALA A 379 6.86 34.59 16.23
C ALA A 379 5.92 33.74 17.07
N LYS A 380 5.14 32.87 16.42
CA LYS A 380 4.21 31.93 17.09
C LYS A 380 4.79 30.53 17.29
N LYS A 381 6.06 30.31 16.90
CA LYS A 381 6.71 28.98 16.89
C LYS A 381 5.84 27.91 16.23
N THR A 382 5.07 28.29 15.22
CA THR A 382 4.19 27.36 14.52
C THR A 382 5.00 26.62 13.47
N THR A 383 4.89 25.30 13.46
CA THR A 383 5.59 24.42 12.52
C THR A 383 4.61 23.59 11.70
N ILE A 384 5.09 23.09 10.57
CA ILE A 384 4.39 22.12 9.75
C ILE A 384 5.33 20.96 9.41
N ALA A 385 4.82 19.74 9.55
CA ALA A 385 5.53 18.55 9.13
C ALA A 385 5.79 18.63 7.63
N THR A 386 7.06 18.74 7.25
CA THR A 386 7.50 18.87 5.86
C THR A 386 8.41 17.69 5.54
N PRO A 387 8.12 16.93 4.49
CA PRO A 387 9.00 15.84 4.09
C PRO A 387 10.30 16.39 3.48
N THR A 388 11.43 15.94 3.99
CA THR A 388 12.78 16.24 3.48
C THR A 388 13.58 14.95 3.38
N ARG A 389 14.80 15.00 2.81
CA ARG A 389 15.69 13.83 2.73
C ARG A 389 16.56 13.73 3.97
N GLY A 390 16.74 12.50 4.45
CA GLY A 390 17.63 12.16 5.55
C GLY A 390 18.16 10.74 5.42
N ASN A 391 19.05 10.37 6.35
CA ASN A 391 19.59 9.02 6.45
C ASN A 391 18.98 8.33 7.67
N MET A 392 18.59 7.06 7.52
CA MET A 392 17.90 6.28 8.55
C MET A 392 18.48 4.86 8.63
N SER A 393 18.39 4.23 9.81
CA SER A 393 18.79 2.83 10.08
C SER A 393 17.68 2.06 10.76
#